data_AF-A0A552AAP8-F1
#
_entry.id   AF-A0A552AAP8-F1
#
_cell.length_a   1.000
_cell.length_b   1.000
_cell.length_c   1.000
_cell.angle_alpha   90.00
_cell.angle_beta   90.00
_cell.angle_gamma   90.00
#
_symmetry.space_group_name_H-M   'P 1'
#
loop_
_entity.id
_entity.type
_entity.pdbx_description
1 polymer ?
#
loop_
_entity_poly.entity_id
_entity_poly.type
_entity_poly.pdbx_seq_one_letter_code
_entity_poly.pdbx_strand_id
1 'polypeptide(L)'
;MEVSFKILRQRPNDTPYLENFTLEVEAGNTILDCLNRIKWELDGTLAFRKNCRNTICGSCAMKINGRSALACQQNIASELNHCSQKDAGEIPEITIAPLGNLPIIRDLIVNMQPFWDDLERVEPYISSQARTIPEREFLQTPEERANLNQMGNCIMCGACYSECNAKQVNPDFVGPHALAKAQRTLADSRDGNQEGRLELYNQGTAGVWGCTRCYFCNAVCPMEVAPMDQIGKIKQEILARKSADSSRPIRHRKVLVELVKAGGWVDERQFGLYVLGNYWRDLQGLLSIAPLGLRMITKGKFPTSFEASEGTEEVRGLITAIQNSRSR
;
A
#
# COMPACT_ATOMS: atom_id res chain seq x y z
N MET A 1 -18.05 -28.58 13.92
CA MET A 1 -19.10 -27.82 13.20
C MET A 1 -18.86 -28.02 11.71
N GLU A 2 -19.91 -28.07 10.90
CA GLU A 2 -19.77 -28.17 9.45
C GLU A 2 -19.54 -26.77 8.84
N VAL A 3 -18.61 -26.65 7.89
CA VAL A 3 -18.31 -25.40 7.17
C VAL A 3 -18.12 -25.71 5.68
N SER A 4 -18.66 -24.86 4.82
CA SER A 4 -18.50 -24.94 3.37
C SER A 4 -17.37 -24.01 2.90
N PHE A 5 -16.39 -24.56 2.20
CA PHE A 5 -15.28 -23.82 1.61
C PHE A 5 -15.52 -23.62 0.13
N LYS A 6 -15.73 -22.36 -0.29
CA LYS A 6 -15.84 -21.96 -1.70
C LYS A 6 -14.46 -21.58 -2.23
N ILE A 7 -13.80 -22.50 -2.93
CA ILE A 7 -12.43 -22.29 -3.40
C ILE A 7 -12.46 -21.90 -4.88
N LEU A 8 -11.80 -20.80 -5.24
CA LEU A 8 -11.57 -20.43 -6.64
C LEU A 8 -10.51 -21.37 -7.24
N ARG A 9 -10.96 -22.23 -8.15
CA ARG A 9 -10.14 -23.19 -8.89
C ARG A 9 -9.79 -22.63 -10.25
N GLN A 10 -8.58 -22.89 -10.71
CA GLN A 10 -8.15 -22.53 -12.05
C GLN A 10 -7.02 -23.43 -12.51
N ARG A 11 -7.19 -24.10 -13.65
CA ARG A 11 -6.09 -24.77 -14.35
C ARG A 11 -5.39 -23.79 -15.29
N PRO A 12 -4.12 -24.03 -15.65
CA PRO A 12 -3.44 -23.20 -16.63
C PRO A 12 -4.28 -23.07 -17.91
N ASN A 13 -4.56 -21.83 -18.34
CA ASN A 13 -5.36 -21.48 -19.52
C ASN A 13 -6.88 -21.74 -19.44
N ASP A 14 -7.42 -22.15 -18.29
CA ASP A 14 -8.87 -22.32 -18.10
C ASP A 14 -9.51 -21.11 -17.41
N THR A 15 -10.81 -20.95 -17.60
CA THR A 15 -11.63 -19.96 -16.88
C THR A 15 -11.74 -20.36 -15.40
N PRO A 16 -11.56 -19.42 -14.45
CA PRO A 16 -11.75 -19.70 -13.04
C PRO A 16 -13.19 -20.14 -12.73
N TYR A 17 -13.35 -21.12 -11.84
CA TYR A 17 -14.65 -21.54 -11.32
C TYR A 17 -14.60 -21.72 -9.81
N LEU A 18 -15.74 -21.56 -9.13
CA LEU A 18 -15.86 -21.84 -7.71
C LEU A 18 -16.23 -23.31 -7.50
N GLU A 19 -15.50 -23.98 -6.61
CA GLU A 19 -15.79 -25.33 -6.18
C GLU A 19 -16.02 -25.36 -4.67
N ASN A 20 -17.06 -26.10 -4.25
CA ASN A 20 -17.48 -26.15 -2.85
C ASN A 20 -16.98 -27.44 -2.21
N PHE A 21 -16.34 -27.31 -1.05
CA PHE A 21 -15.92 -28.44 -0.23
C PHE A 21 -16.52 -28.29 1.18
N THR A 22 -17.26 -29.29 1.63
CA THR A 22 -17.81 -29.28 2.98
C THR A 22 -16.94 -30.11 3.91
N LEU A 23 -16.58 -29.56 5.06
CA LEU A 23 -15.79 -30.23 6.07
C LEU A 23 -16.38 -30.04 7.46
N GLU A 24 -16.32 -31.10 8.27
CA GLU A 24 -16.44 -30.97 9.72
C GLU A 24 -15.13 -30.43 10.30
N VAL A 25 -15.19 -29.27 10.94
CA VAL A 25 -14.03 -28.54 11.48
C VAL A 25 -14.26 -28.12 12.93
N GLU A 26 -13.16 -27.86 13.62
CA GLU A 26 -13.14 -27.25 14.94
C GLU A 26 -12.89 -25.74 14.83
N ALA A 27 -13.38 -24.98 15.80
CA ALA A 27 -13.22 -23.53 15.85
C ALA A 27 -11.74 -23.06 15.78
N GLY A 28 -10.84 -23.87 16.34
CA GLY A 28 -9.40 -23.61 16.38
C GLY A 28 -8.62 -24.07 15.14
N ASN A 29 -9.24 -24.83 14.22
CA ASN A 29 -8.53 -25.24 13.01
C ASN A 29 -8.16 -24.01 12.17
N THR A 30 -6.93 -23.99 11.66
CA THR A 30 -6.52 -22.93 10.75
C THR A 30 -7.10 -23.15 9.36
N ILE A 31 -7.23 -22.10 8.56
CA ILE A 31 -7.62 -22.23 7.15
C ILE A 31 -6.64 -23.13 6.41
N LEU A 32 -5.37 -23.10 6.76
CA LEU A 32 -4.36 -24.00 6.21
C LEU A 32 -4.62 -25.48 6.57
N ASP A 33 -5.07 -25.78 7.79
CA ASP A 33 -5.42 -27.15 8.18
C ASP A 33 -6.60 -27.68 7.37
N CYS A 34 -7.61 -26.84 7.17
CA CYS A 34 -8.76 -27.17 6.33
C CYS A 34 -8.35 -27.38 4.87
N LEU A 35 -7.52 -26.51 4.29
CA LEU A 35 -6.99 -26.69 2.93
C LEU A 35 -6.16 -27.97 2.78
N ASN A 36 -5.42 -28.36 3.81
CA ASN A 36 -4.69 -29.63 3.82
C ASN A 36 -5.63 -30.83 3.80
N ARG A 37 -6.68 -30.81 4.63
CA ARG A 37 -7.70 -31.86 4.66
C ARG A 37 -8.44 -31.97 3.33
N ILE A 38 -8.87 -30.85 2.75
CA ILE A 38 -9.47 -30.83 1.41
C ILE A 38 -8.54 -31.51 0.41
N LYS A 39 -7.25 -31.15 0.40
CA LYS A 39 -6.28 -31.73 -0.53
C LYS A 39 -6.03 -33.22 -0.28
N TRP A 40 -5.96 -33.66 0.97
CA TRP A 40 -5.57 -35.04 1.30
C TRP A 40 -6.73 -36.01 1.24
N GLU A 41 -7.93 -35.56 1.60
CA GLU A 41 -9.09 -36.42 1.83
C GLU A 41 -10.14 -36.29 0.72
N LEU A 42 -10.24 -35.13 0.06
CA LEU A 42 -11.32 -34.84 -0.91
C LEU A 42 -10.80 -34.70 -2.35
N ASP A 43 -9.85 -33.80 -2.60
CA ASP A 43 -9.29 -33.55 -3.95
C ASP A 43 -7.78 -33.29 -3.93
N GLY A 44 -7.01 -34.33 -4.28
CA GLY A 44 -5.55 -34.28 -4.43
C GLY A 44 -5.04 -33.27 -5.45
N THR A 45 -5.88 -32.78 -6.37
CA THR A 45 -5.49 -31.87 -7.45
C THR A 45 -5.44 -30.40 -7.03
N LEU A 46 -6.00 -30.04 -5.86
CA LEU A 46 -5.97 -28.68 -5.32
C LEU A 46 -4.52 -28.20 -5.08
N ALA A 47 -4.17 -27.04 -5.60
CA ALA A 47 -2.83 -26.47 -5.49
C ALA A 47 -2.79 -25.16 -4.70
N PHE A 48 -1.88 -25.07 -3.74
CA PHE A 48 -1.62 -23.87 -2.94
C PHE A 48 -0.22 -23.92 -2.34
N ARG A 49 0.33 -22.75 -1.96
CA ARG A 49 1.63 -22.64 -1.30
C ARG A 49 1.49 -22.68 0.22
N LYS A 50 2.39 -23.40 0.89
CA LYS A 50 2.52 -23.48 2.34
C LYS A 50 3.96 -23.85 2.72
N ASN A 51 4.38 -23.47 3.92
CA ASN A 51 5.67 -23.91 4.48
C ASN A 51 5.66 -23.93 6.02
N CYS A 52 5.97 -22.81 6.69
CA CYS A 52 6.34 -22.81 8.12
C CYS A 52 5.23 -23.13 9.12
N ARG A 53 3.95 -22.94 8.77
CA ARG A 53 2.79 -23.05 9.67
C ARG A 53 2.83 -22.19 10.95
N ASN A 54 3.75 -21.23 11.06
CA ASN A 54 3.90 -20.36 12.23
C ASN A 54 4.09 -18.88 11.84
N THR A 55 3.31 -18.41 10.86
CA THR A 55 3.13 -16.97 10.53
C THR A 55 4.39 -16.18 10.10
N ILE A 56 5.52 -16.84 9.78
CA ILE A 56 6.78 -16.12 9.51
C ILE A 56 7.26 -16.16 8.05
N CYS A 57 6.94 -17.21 7.28
CA CYS A 57 7.49 -17.37 5.93
C CYS A 57 6.71 -16.65 4.81
N GLY A 58 5.49 -16.17 5.09
CA GLY A 58 4.64 -15.48 4.10
C GLY A 58 4.03 -16.33 2.97
N SER A 59 4.44 -17.59 2.80
CA SER A 59 4.06 -18.41 1.64
C SER A 59 2.58 -18.76 1.49
N CYS A 60 1.81 -18.73 2.58
CA CYS A 60 0.39 -19.12 2.60
C CYS A 60 -0.56 -17.92 2.52
N ALA A 61 -0.09 -16.79 2.00
CA ALA A 61 -0.92 -15.63 1.75
C ALA A 61 -1.89 -15.91 0.59
N MET A 62 -3.17 -15.62 0.81
CA MET A 62 -4.25 -15.78 -0.15
C MET A 62 -5.43 -14.89 0.26
N LYS A 63 -6.44 -14.76 -0.58
CA LYS A 63 -7.69 -14.09 -0.22
C LYS A 63 -8.59 -15.04 0.54
N ILE A 64 -9.02 -14.65 1.73
CA ILE A 64 -9.96 -15.36 2.60
C ILE A 64 -11.09 -14.38 2.89
N ASN A 65 -12.32 -14.74 2.53
CA ASN A 65 -13.51 -13.89 2.64
C ASN A 65 -13.31 -12.49 2.02
N GLY A 66 -12.69 -12.46 0.83
CA GLY A 66 -12.50 -11.23 0.05
C GLY A 66 -11.30 -10.37 0.44
N ARG A 67 -10.58 -10.68 1.53
CA ARG A 67 -9.37 -9.95 1.96
C ARG A 67 -8.13 -10.84 1.95
N SER A 68 -6.96 -10.28 1.66
CA SER A 68 -5.70 -11.02 1.82
C SER A 68 -5.40 -11.31 3.29
N ALA A 69 -5.06 -12.56 3.60
CA ALA A 69 -4.62 -13.00 4.90
C ALA A 69 -3.71 -14.24 4.79
N LEU A 70 -3.07 -14.64 5.90
CA LEU A 70 -2.26 -15.85 5.97
C LEU A 70 -3.12 -17.04 6.40
N ALA A 71 -3.21 -18.07 5.56
CA ALA A 71 -4.04 -19.23 5.86
C ALA A 71 -3.62 -19.98 7.13
N CYS A 72 -2.33 -19.95 7.52
CA CYS A 72 -1.88 -20.57 8.77
C CYS A 72 -2.12 -19.73 10.02
N GLN A 73 -2.46 -18.45 9.87
CA GLN A 73 -2.73 -17.56 10.99
C GLN A 73 -4.24 -17.49 11.29
N GLN A 74 -5.06 -17.47 10.24
CA GLN A 74 -6.50 -17.37 10.38
C GLN A 74 -7.11 -18.72 10.76
N ASN A 75 -8.01 -18.70 11.73
CA ASN A 75 -8.77 -19.87 12.17
C ASN A 75 -10.26 -19.73 11.86
N ILE A 76 -10.98 -20.85 11.94
CA ILE A 76 -12.41 -20.91 11.63
C ILE A 76 -13.20 -19.91 12.48
N ALA A 77 -12.97 -19.87 13.80
CA ALA A 77 -13.67 -18.93 14.67
C ALA A 77 -13.52 -17.47 14.22
N SER A 78 -12.30 -17.06 13.89
CA SER A 78 -12.00 -15.70 13.45
C SER A 78 -12.67 -15.40 12.11
N GLU A 79 -12.59 -16.30 11.14
CA GLU A 79 -13.18 -16.06 9.82
C GLU A 79 -14.70 -16.06 9.84
N LEU A 80 -15.33 -16.92 10.64
CA LEU A 80 -16.79 -16.92 10.80
C LEU A 80 -17.31 -15.65 11.47
N ASN A 81 -16.52 -15.04 12.37
CA ASN A 81 -16.87 -13.73 12.95
C ASN A 81 -16.84 -12.58 11.91
N HIS A 82 -16.11 -12.76 10.81
CA HIS A 82 -16.07 -11.79 9.70
C HIS A 82 -17.21 -12.00 8.68
N CYS A 83 -17.88 -13.16 8.69
CA CYS A 83 -19.00 -13.42 7.80
C CYS A 83 -20.26 -12.67 8.27
N SER A 84 -20.91 -11.95 7.34
CA SER A 84 -22.13 -11.19 7.62
C SER A 84 -23.41 -12.05 7.62
N GLN A 85 -23.33 -13.28 7.12
CA GLN A 85 -24.44 -14.23 7.10
C GLN A 85 -24.59 -14.88 8.47
N LYS A 86 -25.66 -14.50 9.18
CA LYS A 86 -26.11 -15.07 10.45
C LYS A 86 -27.53 -15.62 10.35
N ASP A 87 -27.93 -16.08 9.17
CA ASP A 87 -29.23 -16.71 9.02
C ASP A 87 -29.19 -18.07 9.72
N ALA A 88 -30.07 -18.23 10.70
CA ALA A 88 -30.10 -19.41 11.56
C ALA A 88 -30.51 -20.63 10.73
N GLY A 89 -29.56 -21.55 10.51
CA GLY A 89 -29.81 -22.84 9.85
C GLY A 89 -28.97 -23.12 8.60
N GLU A 90 -28.21 -22.14 8.09
CA GLU A 90 -27.31 -22.35 6.95
C GLU A 90 -25.91 -22.80 7.39
N ILE A 91 -25.28 -23.65 6.58
CA ILE A 91 -23.88 -24.05 6.77
C ILE A 91 -23.01 -22.82 6.53
N PRO A 92 -22.18 -22.39 7.51
CA PRO A 92 -21.32 -21.24 7.34
C PRO A 92 -20.36 -21.41 6.16
N GLU A 93 -20.15 -20.34 5.40
CA GLU A 93 -19.32 -20.36 4.21
C GLU A 93 -18.03 -19.55 4.38
N ILE A 94 -16.92 -20.09 3.86
CA ILE A 94 -15.63 -19.40 3.76
C ILE A 94 -15.20 -19.41 2.30
N THR A 95 -14.99 -18.23 1.71
CA THR A 95 -14.52 -18.11 0.32
C THR A 95 -13.01 -17.94 0.28
N ILE A 96 -12.32 -18.74 -0.52
CA ILE A 96 -10.88 -18.71 -0.68
C ILE A 96 -10.52 -18.46 -2.15
N ALA A 97 -9.66 -17.47 -2.39
CA ALA A 97 -9.20 -17.10 -3.72
C ALA A 97 -7.68 -16.82 -3.72
N PRO A 98 -7.00 -16.91 -4.86
CA PRO A 98 -5.60 -16.52 -4.97
C PRO A 98 -5.39 -15.04 -4.63
N LEU A 99 -4.13 -14.66 -4.37
CA LEU A 99 -3.74 -13.25 -4.25
C LEU A 99 -4.12 -12.47 -5.53
N GLY A 100 -4.58 -11.24 -5.35
CA GLY A 100 -4.87 -10.28 -6.42
C GLY A 100 -3.61 -9.64 -6.99
N ASN A 101 -3.78 -8.87 -8.07
CA ASN A 101 -2.72 -8.17 -8.80
C ASN A 101 -1.57 -9.05 -9.31
N LEU A 102 -1.71 -10.38 -9.23
CA LEU A 102 -0.71 -11.34 -9.64
C LEU A 102 -1.37 -12.39 -10.55
N PRO A 103 -0.73 -12.78 -11.66
CA PRO A 103 -1.27 -13.81 -12.55
C PRO A 103 -1.41 -15.14 -11.82
N ILE A 104 -2.55 -15.82 -11.99
CA ILE A 104 -2.79 -17.14 -11.42
C ILE A 104 -2.04 -18.18 -12.26
N ILE A 105 -1.24 -19.02 -11.61
CA ILE A 105 -0.58 -20.17 -12.23
C ILE A 105 -1.51 -21.38 -12.18
N ARG A 106 -2.04 -21.67 -10.98
CA ARG A 106 -2.97 -22.77 -10.73
C ARG A 106 -3.66 -22.60 -9.39
N ASP A 107 -4.98 -22.70 -9.36
CA ASP A 107 -5.80 -22.59 -8.15
C ASP A 107 -5.39 -21.37 -7.30
N LEU A 108 -4.81 -21.60 -6.12
CA LEU A 108 -4.39 -20.54 -5.19
C LEU A 108 -2.91 -20.12 -5.36
N ILE A 109 -2.20 -20.68 -6.35
CA ILE A 109 -0.81 -20.36 -6.67
C ILE A 109 -0.76 -19.25 -7.71
N VAL A 110 -0.07 -18.16 -7.37
CA VAL A 110 0.16 -17.02 -8.26
C VAL A 110 1.62 -16.89 -8.67
N ASN A 111 1.86 -16.22 -9.80
CA ASN A 111 3.19 -15.82 -10.24
C ASN A 111 3.65 -14.59 -9.45
N MET A 112 4.67 -14.76 -8.59
CA MET A 112 5.22 -13.70 -7.75
C MET A 112 6.28 -12.85 -8.47
N GLN A 113 6.65 -13.16 -9.72
CA GLN A 113 7.73 -12.45 -10.41
C GLN A 113 7.52 -10.93 -10.46
N PRO A 114 6.33 -10.39 -10.82
CA PRO A 114 6.11 -8.94 -10.82
C PRO A 114 6.33 -8.29 -9.45
N PHE A 115 5.99 -9.00 -8.37
CA PHE A 115 6.22 -8.53 -7.01
C PHE A 115 7.71 -8.42 -6.68
N TRP A 116 8.53 -9.36 -7.14
CA TRP A 116 9.98 -9.32 -6.94
C TRP A 116 10.67 -8.28 -7.83
N ASP A 117 10.24 -8.16 -9.09
CA ASP A 117 10.76 -7.16 -10.02
C ASP A 117 10.54 -5.74 -9.47
N ASP A 118 9.34 -5.48 -8.94
CA ASP A 118 9.01 -4.21 -8.29
C ASP A 118 9.84 -3.94 -7.03
N LEU A 119 10.23 -4.98 -6.29
CA LEU A 119 11.11 -4.86 -5.14
C LEU A 119 12.55 -4.53 -5.56
N GLU A 120 13.03 -5.15 -6.63
CA GLU A 120 14.38 -4.91 -7.14
C GLU A 120 14.55 -3.46 -7.63
N ARG A 121 13.50 -2.91 -8.25
CA ARG A 121 13.44 -1.51 -8.73
C ARG A 121 13.67 -0.45 -7.65
N VAL A 122 13.54 -0.78 -6.36
CA VAL A 122 13.81 0.15 -5.25
C VAL A 122 15.16 -0.08 -4.56
N GLU A 123 16.02 -0.92 -5.13
CA GLU A 123 17.36 -1.22 -4.61
C GLU A 123 17.36 -1.57 -3.10
N PRO A 124 16.73 -2.68 -2.69
CA PRO A 124 16.34 -2.97 -1.29
C PRO A 124 17.51 -3.43 -0.40
N TYR A 125 18.74 -3.01 -0.71
CA TYR A 125 19.99 -3.35 -0.02
C TYR A 125 20.66 -2.08 0.49
N ILE A 126 21.66 -2.19 1.38
CA ILE A 126 22.41 -1.04 1.90
C ILE A 126 23.58 -0.71 0.98
N SER A 127 23.74 0.57 0.65
CA SER A 127 24.89 1.11 -0.07
C SER A 127 25.65 2.07 0.84
N SER A 128 26.66 1.58 1.56
CA SER A 128 27.28 2.35 2.64
C SER A 128 28.16 3.51 2.18
N GLN A 129 28.44 3.64 0.87
CA GLN A 129 29.41 4.56 0.27
C GLN A 129 30.77 4.63 1.03
N ALA A 130 31.04 3.66 1.89
CA ALA A 130 32.20 3.66 2.77
C ALA A 130 33.43 3.37 1.93
N ARG A 131 34.40 4.28 1.97
CA ARG A 131 35.67 4.11 1.26
C ARG A 131 36.45 2.88 1.73
N THR A 132 36.26 2.50 3.00
CA THR A 132 36.86 1.32 3.62
C THR A 132 35.77 0.57 4.38
N ILE A 133 35.64 -0.73 4.13
CA ILE A 133 34.81 -1.62 4.95
C ILE A 133 35.53 -1.79 6.29
N PRO A 134 34.90 -1.49 7.44
CA PRO A 134 35.54 -1.69 8.74
C PRO A 134 35.95 -3.16 8.94
N GLU A 135 37.00 -3.41 9.72
CA GLU A 135 37.38 -4.79 10.10
C GLU A 135 36.33 -5.49 10.98
N ARG A 136 35.44 -4.70 11.60
CA ARG A 136 34.34 -5.13 12.47
C ARG A 136 32.98 -4.70 11.90
N GLU A 137 31.94 -4.72 12.73
CA GLU A 137 30.61 -4.25 12.36
C GLU A 137 30.54 -2.73 12.08
N PHE A 138 29.57 -2.32 11.26
CA PHE A 138 29.15 -0.92 11.18
C PHE A 138 28.46 -0.54 12.49
N LEU A 139 28.94 0.52 13.13
CA LEU A 139 28.34 1.05 14.35
C LEU A 139 26.94 1.60 14.06
N GLN A 140 25.98 1.26 14.91
CA GLN A 140 24.61 1.76 14.86
C GLN A 140 24.09 1.86 16.29
N THR A 141 23.53 3.02 16.66
CA THR A 141 23.01 3.21 18.02
C THR A 141 21.69 2.44 18.20
N PRO A 142 21.28 2.14 19.45
CA PRO A 142 19.97 1.52 19.70
C PRO A 142 18.80 2.33 19.15
N GLU A 143 18.89 3.67 19.18
CA GLU A 143 17.87 4.58 18.64
C GLU A 143 17.79 4.49 17.11
N GLU A 144 18.93 4.55 16.42
CA GLU A 144 19.00 4.36 14.96
C GLU A 144 18.45 2.99 14.55
N ARG A 145 18.81 1.94 15.29
CA ARG A 145 18.31 0.58 15.04
C ARG A 145 16.80 0.48 15.26
N ALA A 146 16.25 1.18 16.25
CA ALA A 146 14.83 1.16 16.57
C ALA A 146 13.97 1.73 15.44
N ASN A 147 14.48 2.71 14.69
CA ASN A 147 13.83 3.28 13.50
C ASN A 147 13.55 2.22 12.41
N LEU A 148 14.25 1.09 12.43
CA LEU A 148 14.14 0.02 11.44
C LEU A 148 13.14 -1.08 11.82
N ASN A 149 12.68 -1.13 13.07
CA ASN A 149 11.91 -2.25 13.61
C ASN A 149 10.64 -2.54 12.81
N GLN A 150 9.85 -1.50 12.55
CA GLN A 150 8.55 -1.67 11.89
C GLN A 150 8.71 -2.23 10.46
N MET A 151 9.64 -1.70 9.67
CA MET A 151 9.89 -2.18 8.31
C MET A 151 10.66 -3.52 8.30
N GLY A 152 11.45 -3.79 9.33
CA GLY A 152 12.20 -5.04 9.51
C GLY A 152 11.32 -6.28 9.64
N ASN A 153 10.08 -6.11 10.10
CA ASN A 153 9.13 -7.22 10.30
C ASN A 153 8.48 -7.71 9.00
N CYS A 154 8.72 -7.07 7.85
CA CYS A 154 8.11 -7.49 6.59
C CYS A 154 8.58 -8.89 6.15
N ILE A 155 7.66 -9.84 6.09
CA ILE A 155 7.89 -11.24 5.68
C ILE A 155 7.69 -11.48 4.17
N MET A 156 7.50 -10.42 3.37
CA MET A 156 7.34 -10.49 1.91
C MET A 156 6.19 -11.41 1.45
N CYS A 157 5.06 -11.42 2.17
CA CYS A 157 3.92 -12.30 1.89
C CYS A 157 3.05 -11.88 0.70
N GLY A 158 3.15 -10.63 0.21
CA GLY A 158 2.36 -10.14 -0.92
C GLY A 158 0.93 -9.67 -0.59
N ALA A 159 0.44 -9.80 0.65
CA ALA A 159 -0.92 -9.38 1.02
C ALA A 159 -1.21 -7.90 0.69
N CYS A 160 -0.27 -7.01 1.02
CA CYS A 160 -0.39 -5.58 0.72
C CYS A 160 -0.40 -5.28 -0.79
N TYR A 161 0.31 -6.07 -1.59
CA TYR A 161 0.34 -5.94 -3.04
C TYR A 161 -0.98 -6.40 -3.65
N SER A 162 -1.54 -7.50 -3.16
CA SER A 162 -2.82 -8.06 -3.59
C SER A 162 -4.00 -7.10 -3.44
N GLU A 163 -4.05 -6.35 -2.33
CA GLU A 163 -5.16 -5.41 -2.04
C GLU A 163 -4.89 -3.97 -2.50
N CYS A 164 -3.81 -3.73 -3.25
CA CYS A 164 -3.47 -2.37 -3.66
C CYS A 164 -4.25 -1.94 -4.91
N ASN A 165 -5.29 -1.11 -4.73
CA ASN A 165 -6.05 -0.54 -5.85
C ASN A 165 -5.17 0.29 -6.80
N ALA A 166 -4.16 0.98 -6.28
CA ALA A 166 -3.23 1.75 -7.12
C ALA A 166 -2.43 0.82 -8.05
N LYS A 167 -2.04 -0.37 -7.58
CA LYS A 167 -1.36 -1.36 -8.41
C LYS A 167 -2.30 -2.01 -9.43
N GLN A 168 -3.55 -2.26 -9.04
CA GLN A 168 -4.57 -2.79 -9.94
C GLN A 168 -4.80 -1.90 -11.18
N VAL A 169 -4.77 -0.58 -10.99
CA VAL A 169 -5.00 0.40 -12.06
C VAL A 169 -3.71 0.80 -12.77
N ASN A 170 -2.58 0.82 -12.07
CA ASN A 170 -1.28 1.19 -12.63
C ASN A 170 -0.25 0.05 -12.44
N PRO A 171 -0.03 -0.79 -13.47
CA PRO A 171 0.97 -1.84 -13.45
C PRO A 171 2.41 -1.35 -13.24
N ASP A 172 2.72 -0.09 -13.57
CA ASP A 172 4.08 0.46 -13.42
C ASP A 172 4.41 0.91 -11.99
N PHE A 173 3.39 1.07 -11.14
CA PHE A 173 3.57 1.42 -9.74
C PHE A 173 4.29 0.29 -9.00
N VAL A 174 5.42 0.57 -8.35
CA VAL A 174 6.22 -0.45 -7.63
C VAL A 174 5.48 -1.11 -6.46
N GLY A 175 4.36 -0.53 -6.01
CA GLY A 175 3.55 -1.16 -4.97
C GLY A 175 4.02 -0.88 -3.54
N PRO A 176 3.18 -1.28 -2.55
CA PRO A 176 3.41 -0.93 -1.16
C PRO A 176 4.54 -1.70 -0.49
N HIS A 177 4.79 -2.95 -0.87
CA HIS A 177 5.87 -3.77 -0.29
C HIS A 177 7.24 -3.19 -0.60
N ALA A 178 7.46 -2.79 -1.87
CA ALA A 178 8.71 -2.22 -2.34
C ALA A 178 8.98 -0.90 -1.62
N LEU A 179 8.01 0.02 -1.57
CA LEU A 179 8.19 1.31 -0.91
C LEU A 179 8.31 1.20 0.62
N ALA A 180 7.67 0.23 1.27
CA ALA A 180 7.92 -0.03 2.69
C ALA A 180 9.36 -0.49 2.93
N LYS A 181 9.92 -1.31 2.03
CA LYS A 181 11.33 -1.72 2.09
C LYS A 181 12.27 -0.55 1.75
N ALA A 182 11.89 0.31 0.82
CA ALA A 182 12.61 1.53 0.47
C ALA A 182 12.74 2.49 1.66
N GLN A 183 11.69 2.64 2.48
CA GLN A 183 11.78 3.44 3.70
C GLN A 183 12.76 2.82 4.73
N ARG A 184 12.88 1.48 4.77
CA ARG A 184 13.89 0.83 5.61
C ARG A 184 15.30 1.26 5.20
N THR A 185 15.61 1.32 3.90
CA THR A 185 16.95 1.72 3.44
C THR A 185 17.22 3.20 3.68
N LEU A 186 16.22 4.08 3.50
CA LEU A 186 16.35 5.50 3.84
C LEU A 186 16.59 5.76 5.32
N ALA A 187 15.90 5.02 6.19
CA ALA A 187 16.01 5.18 7.64
C ALA A 187 17.26 4.51 8.25
N ASP A 188 18.00 3.71 7.50
CA ASP A 188 19.15 2.96 8.00
C ASP A 188 20.40 3.86 7.99
N SER A 189 20.95 4.14 9.18
CA SER A 189 22.15 5.00 9.34
C SER A 189 23.39 4.50 8.59
N ARG A 190 23.38 3.23 8.17
CA ARG A 190 24.45 2.60 7.40
C ARG A 190 24.37 2.85 5.90
N ASP A 191 23.27 3.41 5.39
CA ASP A 191 23.11 3.73 3.97
C ASP A 191 23.63 5.14 3.66
N GLY A 192 24.53 5.25 2.70
CA GLY A 192 25.15 6.51 2.26
C GLY A 192 24.51 7.12 1.01
N ASN A 193 23.46 6.53 0.43
CA ASN A 193 22.87 6.97 -0.84
C ASN A 193 21.45 7.53 -0.70
N GLN A 194 21.17 8.27 0.37
CA GLN A 194 19.82 8.77 0.65
C GLN A 194 19.25 9.64 -0.48
N GLU A 195 20.03 10.60 -1.01
CA GLU A 195 19.55 11.51 -2.06
C GLU A 195 19.26 10.75 -3.37
N GLY A 196 20.17 9.86 -3.80
CA GLY A 196 19.96 9.05 -4.99
C GLY A 196 18.73 8.15 -4.90
N ARG A 197 18.47 7.59 -3.71
CA ARG A 197 17.26 6.81 -3.43
C ARG A 197 15.99 7.65 -3.51
N LEU A 198 16.00 8.86 -2.94
CA LEU A 198 14.83 9.74 -2.99
C LEU A 198 14.49 10.13 -4.43
N GLU A 199 15.48 10.36 -5.28
CA GLU A 199 15.26 10.57 -6.71
C GLU A 199 14.68 9.32 -7.40
N LEU A 200 15.23 8.14 -7.10
CA LEU A 200 14.73 6.85 -7.60
C LEU A 200 13.25 6.65 -7.22
N TYR A 201 12.86 7.00 -6.00
CA TYR A 201 11.49 6.82 -5.53
C TYR A 201 10.54 7.94 -6.00
N ASN A 202 11.08 9.07 -6.48
CA ASN A 202 10.35 10.23 -6.98
C ASN A 202 9.99 10.13 -8.48
N GLN A 203 9.92 8.92 -9.03
CA GLN A 203 9.53 8.66 -10.43
C GLN A 203 8.01 8.73 -10.67
N GLY A 204 7.38 9.84 -10.29
CA GLY A 204 5.96 10.10 -10.56
C GLY A 204 5.03 8.97 -10.07
N THR A 205 4.15 8.50 -10.95
CA THR A 205 3.16 7.44 -10.67
C THR A 205 3.75 6.04 -10.59
N ALA A 206 4.96 5.83 -11.12
CA ALA A 206 5.70 4.58 -10.97
C ALA A 206 6.30 4.46 -9.55
N GLY A 207 6.68 5.59 -8.95
CA GLY A 207 7.20 5.70 -7.59
C GLY A 207 6.15 6.07 -6.53
N VAL A 208 6.55 6.82 -5.50
CA VAL A 208 5.69 7.11 -4.33
C VAL A 208 4.37 7.81 -4.68
N TRP A 209 4.32 8.60 -5.75
CA TRP A 209 3.13 9.37 -6.11
C TRP A 209 2.04 8.51 -6.76
N GLY A 210 2.32 7.25 -7.11
CA GLY A 210 1.30 6.27 -7.50
C GLY A 210 0.36 5.89 -6.35
N CYS A 211 0.80 6.02 -5.09
CA CYS A 211 -0.02 5.68 -3.93
C CYS A 211 -1.14 6.70 -3.68
N THR A 212 -2.39 6.23 -3.76
CA THR A 212 -3.63 6.98 -3.52
C THR A 212 -4.09 7.02 -2.06
N ARG A 213 -3.36 6.38 -1.14
CA ARG A 213 -3.64 6.34 0.30
C ARG A 213 -5.02 5.74 0.65
N CYS A 214 -5.36 4.59 0.05
CA CYS A 214 -6.57 3.83 0.37
C CYS A 214 -6.48 2.97 1.65
N TYR A 215 -5.31 2.91 2.32
CA TYR A 215 -5.05 2.18 3.57
C TYR A 215 -5.23 0.65 3.58
N PHE A 216 -5.74 0.02 2.53
CA PHE A 216 -5.90 -1.44 2.48
C PHE A 216 -4.59 -2.21 2.76
N CYS A 217 -3.45 -1.73 2.25
CA CYS A 217 -2.15 -2.34 2.52
C CYS A 217 -1.74 -2.34 4.00
N ASN A 218 -2.20 -1.37 4.80
CA ASN A 218 -2.00 -1.37 6.25
C ASN A 218 -2.97 -2.37 6.90
N ALA A 219 -4.24 -2.35 6.50
CA ALA A 219 -5.29 -3.17 7.10
C ALA A 219 -5.03 -4.68 6.96
N VAL A 220 -4.40 -5.12 5.85
CA VAL A 220 -4.13 -6.55 5.60
C VAL A 220 -2.72 -7.00 6.00
N CYS A 221 -1.87 -6.13 6.55
CA CYS A 221 -0.51 -6.50 6.87
C CYS A 221 -0.47 -7.37 8.13
N PRO A 222 -0.08 -8.67 8.05
CA PRO A 222 -0.07 -9.54 9.24
C PRO A 222 1.04 -9.19 10.24
N MET A 223 2.01 -8.37 9.83
CA MET A 223 3.19 -8.00 10.61
C MET A 223 3.20 -6.52 11.01
N GLU A 224 2.09 -5.80 10.78
CA GLU A 224 1.91 -4.40 11.20
C GLU A 224 2.99 -3.42 10.71
N VAL A 225 3.58 -3.71 9.54
CA VAL A 225 4.61 -2.87 8.88
C VAL A 225 4.06 -1.49 8.51
N ALA A 226 2.74 -1.39 8.35
CA ALA A 226 2.03 -0.19 7.92
C ALA A 226 2.60 0.45 6.63
N PRO A 227 2.59 -0.25 5.48
CA PRO A 227 3.24 0.21 4.25
C PRO A 227 2.84 1.62 3.78
N MET A 228 1.59 2.03 3.94
CA MET A 228 1.12 3.36 3.56
C MET A 228 1.81 4.45 4.38
N ASP A 229 2.04 4.20 5.67
CA ASP A 229 2.69 5.17 6.54
C ASP A 229 4.17 5.29 6.19
N GLN A 230 4.82 4.18 5.82
CA GLN A 230 6.19 4.19 5.32
C GLN A 230 6.30 4.98 4.01
N ILE A 231 5.38 4.79 3.06
CA ILE A 231 5.31 5.62 1.84
C ILE A 231 5.11 7.09 2.20
N GLY A 232 4.31 7.38 3.24
CA GLY A 232 4.10 8.71 3.77
C GLY A 232 5.39 9.38 4.24
N LYS A 233 6.27 8.65 4.93
CA LYS A 233 7.59 9.15 5.37
C LYS A 233 8.46 9.52 4.18
N ILE A 234 8.56 8.65 3.16
CA ILE A 234 9.31 8.96 1.92
C ILE A 234 8.76 10.23 1.25
N LYS A 235 7.43 10.36 1.14
CA LYS A 235 6.81 11.57 0.57
C LYS A 235 7.17 12.83 1.34
N GLN A 236 7.18 12.76 2.68
CA GLN A 236 7.55 13.91 3.52
C GLN A 236 9.01 14.31 3.30
N GLU A 237 9.90 13.33 3.21
CA GLU A 237 11.32 13.53 2.92
C GLU A 237 11.57 14.19 1.56
N ILE A 238 10.84 13.78 0.51
CA ILE A 238 10.90 14.42 -0.82
C ILE A 238 10.37 15.86 -0.75
N LEU A 239 9.24 16.08 -0.07
CA LEU A 239 8.62 17.41 0.05
C LEU A 239 9.48 18.41 0.82
N ALA A 240 10.26 17.94 1.80
CA ALA A 240 11.19 18.76 2.56
C ALA A 240 12.36 19.26 1.69
N ARG A 241 12.84 18.43 0.75
CA ARG A 241 14.03 18.74 -0.07
C ARG A 241 13.71 19.45 -1.40
N LYS A 242 12.56 19.19 -2.01
CA LYS A 242 12.22 19.67 -3.36
C LYS A 242 11.37 20.93 -3.37
N SER A 243 11.54 21.79 -4.36
CA SER A 243 10.73 22.99 -4.57
C SER A 243 9.37 22.69 -5.22
N ALA A 244 8.40 23.61 -5.11
CA ALA A 244 7.06 23.39 -5.66
C ALA A 244 7.03 23.27 -7.20
N ASP A 245 8.02 23.82 -7.89
CA ASP A 245 8.16 23.74 -9.34
C ASP A 245 8.80 22.42 -9.82
N SER A 246 9.36 21.60 -8.91
CA SER A 246 10.07 20.37 -9.25
C SER A 246 9.18 19.34 -9.97
N SER A 247 7.93 19.14 -9.52
CA SER A 247 6.99 18.23 -10.17
C SER A 247 5.54 18.53 -9.81
N ARG A 248 4.58 18.10 -10.64
CA ARG A 248 3.13 18.26 -10.39
C ARG A 248 2.68 17.67 -9.05
N PRO A 249 3.07 16.43 -8.65
CA PRO A 249 2.70 15.88 -7.34
C PRO A 249 3.24 16.66 -6.14
N ILE A 250 4.47 17.17 -6.25
CA ILE A 250 5.09 18.01 -5.21
C ILE A 250 4.34 19.34 -5.11
N ARG A 251 4.09 19.99 -6.25
CA ARG A 251 3.32 21.24 -6.33
C ARG A 251 1.94 21.09 -5.72
N HIS A 252 1.22 20.03 -6.09
CA HIS A 252 -0.10 19.72 -5.54
C HIS A 252 -0.09 19.72 -4.00
N ARG A 253 0.92 19.12 -3.38
CA ARG A 253 0.99 19.05 -1.91
C ARG A 253 1.39 20.38 -1.28
N LYS A 254 2.35 21.10 -1.87
CA LYS A 254 2.79 22.40 -1.35
C LYS A 254 1.71 23.47 -1.47
N VAL A 255 1.08 23.58 -2.65
CA VAL A 255 -0.05 24.50 -2.88
C VAL A 255 -1.20 24.19 -1.93
N LEU A 256 -1.53 22.91 -1.69
CA LEU A 256 -2.58 22.55 -0.75
C LEU A 256 -2.29 23.11 0.65
N VAL A 257 -1.06 22.93 1.16
CA VAL A 257 -0.65 23.46 2.46
C VAL A 257 -0.66 24.99 2.48
N GLU A 258 -0.21 25.64 1.41
CA GLU A 258 -0.23 27.10 1.26
C GLU A 258 -1.66 27.66 1.34
N LEU A 259 -2.60 27.07 0.60
CA LEU A 259 -4.00 27.52 0.60
C LEU A 259 -4.69 27.26 1.94
N VAL A 260 -4.48 26.09 2.55
CA VAL A 260 -5.03 25.78 3.89
C VAL A 260 -4.45 26.73 4.95
N LYS A 261 -3.15 27.07 4.87
CA LYS A 261 -2.52 28.04 5.76
C LYS A 261 -3.07 29.46 5.57
N ALA A 262 -3.47 29.81 4.35
CA ALA A 262 -4.03 31.12 4.02
C ALA A 262 -5.49 31.27 4.49
N GLY A 263 -6.35 30.28 4.20
CA GLY A 263 -7.80 30.40 4.39
C GLY A 263 -8.45 29.34 5.29
N GLY A 264 -7.69 28.50 5.98
CA GLY A 264 -8.17 27.44 6.88
C GLY A 264 -8.68 26.17 6.19
N TRP A 265 -8.89 26.22 4.88
CA TRP A 265 -9.25 25.12 3.97
C TRP A 265 -8.85 25.47 2.53
N VAL A 266 -9.04 24.55 1.58
CA VAL A 266 -8.52 24.69 0.21
C VAL A 266 -9.43 25.61 -0.62
N ASP A 267 -8.86 26.70 -1.16
CA ASP A 267 -9.52 27.50 -2.21
C ASP A 267 -9.42 26.78 -3.56
N GLU A 268 -10.48 26.08 -3.94
CA GLU A 268 -10.55 25.25 -5.15
C GLU A 268 -10.33 26.06 -6.44
N ARG A 269 -10.69 27.36 -6.43
CA ARG A 269 -10.51 28.28 -7.57
C ARG A 269 -9.02 28.46 -7.87
N GLN A 270 -8.24 28.66 -6.82
CA GLN A 270 -6.79 28.87 -6.92
C GLN A 270 -6.03 27.55 -7.07
N PHE A 271 -6.54 26.47 -6.45
CA PHE A 271 -5.85 25.19 -6.40
C PHE A 271 -5.56 24.63 -7.80
N GLY A 272 -6.58 24.57 -8.67
CA GLY A 272 -6.40 24.10 -10.04
C GLY A 272 -5.41 24.96 -10.85
N LEU A 273 -5.49 26.28 -10.69
CA LEU A 273 -4.64 27.24 -11.38
C LEU A 273 -3.16 27.12 -10.97
N TYR A 274 -2.88 27.05 -9.67
CA TYR A 274 -1.49 26.96 -9.19
C TYR A 274 -0.88 25.58 -9.46
N VAL A 275 -1.65 24.50 -9.31
CA VAL A 275 -1.15 23.14 -9.54
C VAL A 275 -0.91 22.87 -11.02
N LEU A 276 -1.84 23.23 -11.90
CA LEU A 276 -1.72 22.93 -13.33
C LEU A 276 -0.98 24.01 -14.10
N GLY A 277 -1.17 25.28 -13.75
CA GLY A 277 -0.46 26.40 -14.37
C GLY A 277 0.94 26.66 -13.84
N ASN A 278 1.41 25.93 -12.82
CA ASN A 278 2.72 26.11 -12.21
C ASN A 278 3.00 27.59 -11.87
N TYR A 279 2.09 28.23 -11.13
CA TYR A 279 2.15 29.67 -10.86
C TYR A 279 2.25 30.52 -12.15
N TRP A 280 1.41 30.20 -13.14
CA TRP A 280 1.34 30.85 -14.47
C TRP A 280 2.55 30.61 -15.40
N ARG A 281 3.44 29.68 -15.06
CA ARG A 281 4.61 29.30 -15.89
C ARG A 281 4.29 28.21 -16.93
N ASP A 282 3.21 27.44 -16.75
CA ASP A 282 2.79 26.36 -17.66
C ASP A 282 1.48 26.72 -18.37
N LEU A 283 1.59 27.40 -19.52
CA LEU A 283 0.43 27.80 -20.33
C LEU A 283 -0.34 26.60 -20.89
N GLN A 284 0.36 25.50 -21.24
CA GLN A 284 -0.29 24.29 -21.73
C GLN A 284 -1.13 23.63 -20.64
N GLY A 285 -0.59 23.58 -19.41
CA GLY A 285 -1.32 23.12 -18.22
C GLY A 285 -2.59 23.95 -17.96
N LEU A 286 -2.52 25.28 -18.09
CA LEU A 286 -3.68 26.17 -17.97
C LEU A 286 -4.71 25.95 -19.10
N LEU A 287 -4.27 25.76 -20.34
CA LEU A 287 -5.19 25.48 -21.45
C LEU A 287 -5.91 24.14 -21.27
N SER A 288 -5.28 23.15 -20.63
CA SER A 288 -5.88 21.84 -20.38
C SER A 288 -7.13 21.88 -19.50
N ILE A 289 -7.27 22.89 -18.62
CA ILE A 289 -8.44 23.05 -17.75
C ILE A 289 -9.54 23.93 -18.32
N ALA A 290 -9.28 24.66 -19.41
CA ALA A 290 -10.26 25.55 -20.01
C ALA A 290 -11.58 24.84 -20.39
N PRO A 291 -11.57 23.61 -20.97
CA PRO A 291 -12.83 22.89 -21.25
C PRO A 291 -13.62 22.53 -19.99
N LEU A 292 -12.94 22.17 -18.90
CA LEU A 292 -13.58 21.89 -17.62
C LEU A 292 -14.17 23.16 -17.01
N GLY A 293 -13.40 24.25 -17.00
CA GLY A 293 -13.85 25.56 -16.53
C GLY A 293 -15.10 26.03 -17.28
N LEU A 294 -15.11 25.92 -18.61
CA LEU A 294 -16.27 26.27 -19.44
C LEU A 294 -17.50 25.40 -19.11
N ARG A 295 -17.33 24.09 -18.89
CA ARG A 295 -18.42 23.20 -18.45
C ARG A 295 -18.94 23.59 -17.06
N MET A 296 -18.06 23.98 -16.13
CA MET A 296 -18.48 24.43 -14.80
C MET A 296 -19.27 25.74 -14.87
N ILE A 297 -18.84 26.69 -15.70
CA ILE A 297 -19.54 27.96 -15.92
C ILE A 297 -20.91 27.72 -16.54
N THR A 298 -20.99 26.92 -17.62
CA THR A 298 -22.29 26.62 -18.29
C THR A 298 -23.27 25.86 -17.40
N LYS A 299 -22.77 25.14 -16.38
CA LYS A 299 -23.61 24.45 -15.36
C LYS A 299 -23.84 25.27 -14.09
N GLY A 300 -23.34 26.51 -14.01
CA GLY A 300 -23.45 27.34 -12.80
C GLY A 300 -22.73 26.76 -11.58
N LYS A 301 -21.73 25.89 -11.78
CA LYS A 301 -20.96 25.21 -10.73
C LYS A 301 -19.57 25.81 -10.52
N PHE A 302 -19.27 26.94 -11.14
CA PHE A 302 -17.98 27.60 -10.97
C PHE A 302 -18.00 28.45 -9.68
N PRO A 303 -17.12 28.16 -8.69
CA PRO A 303 -17.10 28.94 -7.45
C PRO A 303 -16.59 30.37 -7.73
N THR A 304 -17.40 31.37 -7.42
CA THR A 304 -17.07 32.79 -7.65
C THR A 304 -16.47 33.45 -6.41
N SER A 305 -16.87 33.06 -5.22
CA SER A 305 -16.35 33.53 -3.93
C SER A 305 -15.61 32.41 -3.18
N PHE A 306 -14.79 32.81 -2.21
CA PHE A 306 -14.19 31.95 -1.21
C PHE A 306 -14.33 32.65 0.13
N GLU A 307 -14.80 31.93 1.12
CA GLU A 307 -14.90 32.40 2.49
C GLU A 307 -13.86 31.64 3.31
N ALA A 308 -13.02 32.36 4.04
CA ALA A 308 -12.04 31.73 4.91
C ALA A 308 -12.75 31.05 6.09
N SER A 309 -12.19 29.95 6.59
CA SER A 309 -12.72 29.28 7.78
C SER A 309 -12.61 30.20 9.00
N GLU A 310 -13.59 30.15 9.92
CA GLU A 310 -13.54 30.87 11.19
C GLU A 310 -12.25 30.53 11.99
N GLY A 311 -11.78 29.28 11.90
CA GLY A 311 -10.57 28.79 12.57
C GLY A 311 -9.25 28.99 11.80
N THR A 312 -9.19 29.95 10.89
CA THR A 312 -8.03 30.12 10.00
C THR A 312 -6.74 30.44 10.77
N GLU A 313 -6.81 31.27 11.82
CA GLU A 313 -5.64 31.63 12.62
C GLU A 313 -5.12 30.43 13.43
N GLU A 314 -6.01 29.61 14.01
CA GLU A 314 -5.62 28.38 14.70
C GLU A 314 -4.95 27.40 13.75
N VAL A 315 -5.53 27.17 12.57
CA VAL A 315 -4.95 26.29 11.54
C VAL A 315 -3.57 26.80 11.11
N ARG A 316 -3.42 28.10 10.86
CA ARG A 316 -2.15 28.72 10.51
C ARG A 316 -1.11 28.59 11.63
N GLY A 317 -1.54 28.79 12.87
CA GLY A 317 -0.73 28.62 14.08
C GLY A 317 -0.19 27.20 14.20
N LEU A 318 -1.06 26.19 14.05
CA LEU A 318 -0.69 24.77 14.10
C LEU A 318 0.30 24.39 12.99
N ILE A 319 0.03 24.80 11.75
CA ILE A 319 0.94 24.53 10.62
C ILE A 319 2.31 25.16 10.87
N THR A 320 2.35 26.41 11.35
CA THR A 320 3.61 27.13 11.61
C THR A 320 4.37 26.51 12.78
N ALA A 321 3.68 26.09 13.84
CA ALA A 321 4.30 25.40 14.97
C ALA A 321 4.95 24.07 14.55
N ILE A 322 4.28 23.29 13.69
CA ILE A 322 4.82 22.03 13.15
C ILE A 322 5.99 22.28 12.20
N GLN A 323 5.93 23.33 11.38
CA GLN A 323 7.05 23.70 10.51
C GLN A 323 8.29 24.10 11.33
N ASN A 324 8.09 24.88 12.39
CA ASN A 324 9.18 25.33 13.27
C ASN A 324 9.79 24.20 14.12
N SER A 325 8.98 23.21 14.54
CA SER A 325 9.50 22.06 15.30
C SER A 325 10.37 21.14 14.46
N ARG A 326 10.18 21.12 13.14
CA ARG A 326 10.97 20.31 12.19
C ARG A 326 12.27 20.97 11.75
N SER A 327 12.39 22.29 11.92
CA SER A 327 13.62 23.04 11.63
C SER A 327 14.60 23.10 12.80
N ARG A 328 14.21 22.57 13.97
CA ARG A 328 15.08 22.36 15.14
C ARG A 328 15.54 20.92 15.17
#